data_AF-A0A2E7B207-F1
#
_entry.id   AF-A0A2E7B207-F1
#
_cell.length_a   1.000
_cell.length_b   1.000
_cell.length_c   1.000
_cell.angle_alpha   90.00
_cell.angle_beta   90.00
_cell.angle_gamma   90.00
#
_symmetry.space_group_name_H-M   'P 1'
#
loop_
_entity.id
_entity.type
_entity.pdbx_description
1 polymer ?
#
loop_
_entity_poly.entity_id
_entity_poly.type
_entity_poly.pdbx_seq_one_letter_code
_entity_poly.pdbx_strand_id
1 'polypeptide(L)' 'MLVEQGERNWIRGVEAARSELASGTDVGYENAKSIYFTMVKGGRGFAEYNVWDDDEEIRIRTNRSLDEIREALWQIFTM' A
#
# COMPACT_ATOMS: atom_id res chain seq x y z
N MET A 1 7.73 -10.12 -20.23
CA MET A 1 7.87 -10.42 -18.79
C MET A 1 6.96 -9.46 -18.03
N LEU A 2 5.72 -9.86 -17.78
CA LEU A 2 4.73 -9.06 -17.01
C LEU A 2 4.92 -9.21 -15.49
N VAL A 3 5.85 -10.07 -15.06
CA VAL A 3 6.10 -10.42 -13.66
C VAL A 3 6.92 -9.34 -12.94
N GLU A 4 7.95 -8.78 -13.58
CA GLU A 4 8.80 -7.74 -12.96
C GLU A 4 8.09 -6.38 -12.79
N GLN A 5 7.12 -6.05 -13.65
CA GLN A 5 6.32 -4.82 -13.52
C GLN A 5 5.12 -5.01 -12.57
N GLY A 6 4.60 -6.23 -12.43
CA GLY A 6 3.48 -6.55 -11.55
C GLY A 6 3.81 -6.39 -10.07
N GLU A 7 5.04 -6.72 -9.65
CA GLU A 7 5.46 -6.67 -8.24
C GLU A 7 5.65 -5.26 -7.68
N ARG A 8 5.77 -4.22 -8.53
CA ARG A 8 6.02 -2.82 -8.07
C ARG A 8 4.95 -1.82 -8.50
N ASN A 9 3.90 -2.26 -9.20
CA ASN A 9 2.80 -1.38 -9.60
C ASN A 9 2.09 -0.73 -8.40
N TRP A 10 2.11 -1.37 -7.24
CA TRP A 10 1.57 -0.78 -6.02
C TRP A 10 2.37 0.44 -5.53
N ILE A 11 3.66 0.58 -5.84
CA ILE A 11 4.43 1.79 -5.49
C ILE A 11 3.83 3.00 -6.20
N ARG A 12 3.51 2.85 -7.49
CA ARG A 12 2.81 3.90 -8.26
C ARG A 12 1.43 4.20 -7.69
N GLY A 13 0.72 3.17 -7.21
CA GLY A 13 -0.56 3.34 -6.54
C GLY A 13 -0.45 4.09 -5.21
N VAL A 14 0.58 3.83 -4.40
CA VAL A 14 0.84 4.57 -3.15
C VAL A 14 1.14 6.05 -3.45
N GLU A 15 2.00 6.34 -4.43
CA GLU A 15 2.30 7.73 -4.80
C GLU A 15 1.06 8.45 -5.38
N ALA A 16 0.24 7.74 -6.17
CA ALA A 16 -1.01 8.30 -6.69
C ALA A 16 -2.00 8.61 -5.56
N ALA A 17 -2.23 7.67 -4.64
CA ALA A 17 -3.12 7.89 -3.48
C ALA A 17 -2.63 9.06 -2.61
N ARG A 18 -1.32 9.16 -2.39
CA ARG A 18 -0.70 10.28 -1.67
C ARG A 18 -0.90 11.62 -2.39
N SER A 19 -0.78 11.65 -3.71
CA SER A 19 -1.05 12.85 -4.51
C SER A 19 -2.50 13.30 -4.42
N GLU A 20 -3.45 12.36 -4.42
CA GLU A 20 -4.88 12.68 -4.25
C GLU A 20 -5.17 13.23 -2.84
N LEU A 21 -4.59 12.64 -1.79
CA LEU A 21 -4.70 13.15 -0.42
C LEU A 21 -4.10 14.55 -0.26
N ALA A 22 -3.00 14.84 -0.95
CA ALA A 22 -2.37 16.16 -0.92
C ALA A 22 -3.26 17.28 -1.47
N SER A 23 -4.32 16.96 -2.22
CA SER A 23 -5.33 17.94 -2.65
C SER A 23 -6.14 18.51 -1.48
N GLY A 24 -6.26 17.77 -0.37
CA GLY A 24 -7.05 18.16 0.80
C GLY A 24 -8.56 18.27 0.55
N THR A 25 -9.08 17.62 -0.51
CA THR A 25 -10.49 17.66 -0.88
C THR A 25 -11.19 16.33 -0.58
N ASP A 26 -12.52 16.37 -0.36
CA ASP A 26 -13.33 15.15 -0.19
C ASP A 26 -13.23 14.22 -1.43
N VAL A 27 -13.17 14.81 -2.63
CA VAL A 27 -12.98 14.07 -3.88
C VAL A 27 -11.62 13.37 -3.90
N GLY A 28 -10.55 14.08 -3.50
CA GLY A 28 -9.21 13.50 -3.39
C GLY A 28 -9.16 12.38 -2.35
N TYR A 29 -9.88 12.51 -1.25
CA TYR A 29 -10.01 11.44 -0.25
C TYR A 29 -10.66 10.19 -0.85
N GLU A 30 -11.78 10.32 -1.55
CA GLU A 30 -12.47 9.19 -2.20
C GLU A 30 -11.63 8.55 -3.32
N ASN A 31 -10.88 9.36 -4.07
CA ASN A 31 -9.94 8.85 -5.08
C ASN A 31 -8.80 8.05 -4.42
N ALA A 32 -8.19 8.57 -3.35
CA ALA A 32 -7.15 7.87 -2.62
C ALA A 32 -7.65 6.54 -2.04
N LYS A 33 -8.86 6.55 -1.47
CA LYS A 33 -9.56 5.35 -0.97
C LYS A 33 -9.75 4.30 -2.07
N SER A 34 -10.22 4.72 -3.25
CA SER A 34 -10.41 3.84 -4.41
C SER A 34 -9.10 3.21 -4.89
N ILE A 35 -8.03 4.01 -4.99
CA ILE A 35 -6.69 3.54 -5.37
C ILE A 35 -6.18 2.51 -4.36
N TYR A 36 -6.27 2.83 -3.06
CA TYR A 36 -5.85 1.92 -1.99
C TYR A 36 -6.59 0.58 -2.05
N PHE A 37 -7.92 0.57 -2.15
CA PHE A 37 -8.67 -0.69 -2.22
C PHE A 37 -8.34 -1.52 -3.46
N THR A 38 -8.02 -0.87 -4.58
CA THR A 38 -7.59 -1.57 -5.79
C THR A 38 -6.26 -2.30 -5.57
N MET A 39 -5.34 -1.70 -4.80
CA MET A 39 -4.07 -2.34 -4.43
C MET A 39 -4.23 -3.50 -3.45
N VAL A 40 -5.28 -3.48 -2.60
CA VAL A 40 -5.52 -4.51 -1.59
C VAL A 40 -6.37 -5.68 -2.12
N LYS A 41 -7.39 -5.41 -2.95
CA LYS A 41 -8.34 -6.43 -3.43
C LYS A 41 -7.78 -7.38 -4.49
N GLY A 42 -6.66 -7.05 -5.12
CA GLY A 42 -6.10 -7.82 -6.24
C GLY A 42 -5.47 -9.17 -5.88
N GLY A 43 -5.30 -9.50 -4.58
CA GLY A 43 -4.69 -10.75 -4.12
C GLY A 43 -3.27 -10.99 -4.64
N ARG A 44 -2.59 -9.90 -5.06
CA ARG A 44 -1.20 -9.79 -5.50
C ARG A 44 -0.80 -8.31 -5.34
N GLY A 45 0.42 -8.00 -4.91
CA GLY A 45 0.91 -6.61 -4.80
C GLY A 45 0.99 -6.10 -3.37
N PHE A 46 0.42 -4.93 -3.06
CA PHE A 46 0.65 -4.25 -1.78
C PHE A 46 0.23 -5.08 -0.56
N ALA A 47 -0.89 -5.81 -0.65
CA ALA A 47 -1.41 -6.62 0.44
C ALA A 47 -0.49 -7.80 0.81
N GLU A 48 0.29 -8.31 -0.13
CA GLU A 48 1.13 -9.51 0.04
C GLU A 48 2.63 -9.17 0.04
N TYR A 49 2.98 -7.90 -0.17
CA TYR A 49 4.36 -7.45 -0.22
C TYR A 49 5.05 -7.66 1.13
N ASN A 50 6.27 -8.18 1.12
CA ASN A 50 7.10 -8.27 2.31
C ASN A 50 8.49 -7.78 1.97
N VAL A 51 9.11 -7.08 2.91
CA VAL A 51 10.52 -6.69 2.83
C VAL A 51 11.36 -7.91 3.13
N TRP A 52 12.26 -8.25 2.21
CA TRP A 52 13.29 -9.25 2.45
C TRP A 52 14.57 -8.57 2.93
N ASP A 53 15.12 -9.09 4.03
CA ASP A 53 16.43 -8.72 4.58
C ASP A 53 17.10 -10.00 5.08
N ASP A 54 18.43 -10.09 4.93
CA ASP A 54 19.22 -11.26 5.34
C ASP A 54 19.33 -11.33 6.87
N ASP A 55 19.24 -10.19 7.55
CA ASP A 55 19.10 -10.12 9.01
C ASP A 55 17.64 -10.40 9.41
N GLU A 56 17.44 -11.49 10.17
CA GLU A 56 16.11 -11.91 10.60
C GLU A 56 15.40 -10.89 11.49
N GLU A 57 16.11 -10.23 12.40
CA GLU A 57 15.52 -9.25 13.30
C GLU A 57 15.06 -8.01 12.52
N ILE A 58 15.89 -7.54 11.58
CA ILE A 58 15.54 -6.43 10.70
C ILE A 58 14.32 -6.79 9.83
N ARG A 59 14.29 -8.00 9.26
CA ARG A 59 13.18 -8.49 8.45
C ARG A 59 11.88 -8.54 9.25
N ILE A 60 11.90 -9.10 10.46
CA ILE A 60 10.70 -9.20 11.33
C ILE A 60 10.20 -7.81 11.71
N ARG A 61 11.10 -6.93 12.17
CA ARG A 61 10.73 -5.58 12.60
C ARG A 61 10.14 -4.77 11.44
N THR A 62 10.77 -4.81 10.27
CA THR A 62 10.33 -4.03 9.11
C THR A 62 8.96 -4.48 8.60
N ASN A 63 8.73 -5.79 8.50
CA ASN A 63 7.43 -6.30 8.07
C ASN A 63 6.33 -6.03 9.10
N ARG A 64 6.62 -6.07 10.40
CA ARG A 64 5.66 -5.64 11.43
C ARG A 64 5.21 -4.19 11.24
N SER A 65 6.16 -3.28 11.04
CA SER A 65 5.83 -1.87 10.79
C SER A 65 5.02 -1.68 9.50
N LEU A 66 5.29 -2.49 8.47
CA LEU A 66 4.52 -2.47 7.24
C LEU A 66 3.07 -2.95 7.44
N ASP A 67 2.86 -3.98 8.26
CA ASP A 67 1.53 -4.47 8.62
C ASP A 67 0.75 -3.45 9.44
N GLU A 68 1.38 -2.78 10.41
CA GLU A 68 0.78 -1.68 11.18
C GLU A 68 0.30 -0.54 10.25
N ILE A 69 1.09 -0.18 9.24
CA ILE A 69 0.69 0.82 8.23
C ILE A 69 -0.53 0.34 7.43
N ARG A 70 -0.56 -0.93 7.03
CA ARG A 70 -1.70 -1.48 6.28
C ARG A 70 -2.98 -1.44 7.11
N GLU A 71 -2.91 -1.84 8.37
CA GLU A 71 -4.04 -1.81 9.30
C GLU A 71 -4.54 -0.39 9.53
N ALA A 72 -3.64 0.57 9.75
CA ALA A 72 -4.00 1.97 9.92
C ALA A 72 -4.70 2.55 8.67
N LEU A 73 -4.16 2.28 7.48
CA LEU A 73 -4.77 2.71 6.22
C LEU A 73 -6.14 2.05 6.00
N TRP A 74 -6.27 0.77 6.33
CA TRP A 74 -7.54 0.06 6.26
C TRP A 74 -8.59 0.71 7.16
N GLN A 75 -8.24 1.01 8.42
CA GLN A 75 -9.13 1.69 9.36
C GLN A 75 -9.56 3.07 8.85
N ILE A 76 -8.60 3.89 8.38
CA ILE A 76 -8.89 5.22 7.83
C ILE A 76 -9.90 5.11 6.69
N PHE A 77 -9.66 4.23 5.71
CA PHE A 77 -10.50 4.15 4.51
C PHE A 77 -11.79 3.34 4.67
N THR A 78 -11.97 2.58 5.75
CA THR A 78 -13.20 1.80 6.02
C THR A 78 -14.13 2.44 7.05
N MET A 79 -13.67 3.45 7.80
CA MET A 79 -14.54 4.40 8.49
C MET A 79 -15.40 5.20 7.50
#